data_AF-A0A1A9N091-F1
#
_entry.id   AF-A0A1A9N091-F1
#
_cell.length_a   1.000
_cell.length_b   1.000
_cell.length_c   1.000
_cell.angle_alpha   90.00
_cell.angle_beta   90.00
_cell.angle_gamma   90.00
#
_symmetry.space_group_name_H-M   'P 1'
#
loop_
_entity.id
_entity.type
_entity.pdbx_description
1 polymer ?
#
loop_
_entity_poly.entity_id
_entity_poly.type
_entity_poly.pdbx_seq_one_letter_code
_entity_poly.pdbx_strand_id
1 'polypeptide(L)'
;MTMDEDIAHVARVMVPSLSAFRGEPVLQPQYWRMRLERILDACHLTESQRATIQQLLRELDRFEAKSLAKKEKAGLRIPAP
;
A
#
# COMPACT_ATOMS: atom_id res chain seq x y z
N MET A 1 -3.47 11.09 20.15
CA MET A 1 -3.70 10.77 18.74
C MET A 1 -4.88 9.84 18.69
N THR A 2 -5.91 10.18 17.92
CA THR A 2 -7.09 9.34 17.74
C THR A 2 -6.81 8.27 16.68
N MET A 3 -7.57 7.16 16.70
CA MET A 3 -7.46 6.09 15.69
C MET A 3 -7.67 6.64 14.27
N ASP A 4 -8.56 7.62 14.10
CA ASP A 4 -8.81 8.30 12.82
C ASP A 4 -7.58 9.07 12.31
N GLU A 5 -6.86 9.75 13.20
CA GLU A 5 -5.61 10.45 12.83
C GLU A 5 -4.53 9.46 12.38
N ASP A 6 -4.42 8.30 13.04
CA ASP A 6 -3.42 7.28 12.68
C ASP A 6 -3.77 6.62 11.33
N ILE A 7 -5.05 6.31 11.08
CA ILE A 7 -5.52 5.80 9.79
C ILE A 7 -5.30 6.83 8.67
N ALA A 8 -5.64 8.10 8.91
CA ALA A 8 -5.42 9.17 7.95
C ALA A 8 -3.93 9.42 7.69
N HIS A 9 -3.09 9.29 8.72
CA HIS A 9 -1.65 9.36 8.59
C HIS A 9 -1.12 8.23 7.71
N VAL A 10 -1.46 6.97 8.03
CA VAL A 10 -1.08 5.79 7.22
C VAL A 10 -1.53 5.95 5.77
N ALA A 11 -2.77 6.40 5.54
CA ALA A 11 -3.28 6.66 4.19
C ALA A 11 -2.41 7.66 3.41
N ARG A 12 -2.00 8.75 4.07
CA ARG A 12 -1.17 9.79 3.47
C ARG A 12 0.27 9.36 3.23
N VAL A 13 0.86 8.57 4.12
CA VAL A 13 2.28 8.18 4.00
C VAL A 13 2.48 6.93 3.16
N MET A 14 1.47 6.07 3.03
CA MET A 14 1.55 4.83 2.26
C MET A 14 1.84 5.10 0.78
N VAL A 15 1.05 5.96 0.12
CA VAL A 15 1.17 6.22 -1.32
C VAL A 15 2.54 6.84 -1.69
N PRO A 16 3.05 7.87 -0.99
CA PRO A 16 4.40 8.39 -1.22
C PRO A 16 5.50 7.37 -0.93
N SER A 17 5.34 6.52 0.09
CA SER A 17 6.33 5.49 0.44
C SER A 17 6.42 4.38 -0.62
N LEU A 18 5.29 4.04 -1.25
CA LEU A 18 5.23 3.10 -2.36
C LEU A 18 5.84 3.71 -3.64
N SER A 19 5.66 5.02 -3.83
CA SER A 19 6.20 5.77 -4.98
C SER A 19 7.62 6.30 -4.75
N ALA A 20 8.29 5.90 -3.66
CA ALA A 20 9.40 6.65 -3.11
C ALA A 20 10.62 6.85 -4.04
N PHE A 21 11.28 7.96 -3.72
CA PHE A 21 12.10 8.85 -4.53
C PHE A 21 13.49 8.28 -4.86
N ARG A 22 13.55 7.14 -5.54
CA ARG A 22 14.75 6.66 -6.28
C ARG A 22 14.54 5.40 -7.12
N GLY A 23 13.30 4.96 -7.30
CA GLY A 23 12.96 3.78 -8.11
C GLY A 23 12.66 2.52 -7.30
N GLU A 24 12.86 2.54 -5.99
CA GLU A 24 12.52 1.44 -5.08
C GLU A 24 11.57 1.92 -3.96
N PRO A 25 10.52 1.13 -3.64
CA PRO A 25 9.65 1.42 -2.50
C PRO A 25 10.48 1.44 -1.21
N VAL A 26 10.37 2.52 -0.43
CA VAL A 26 11.06 2.62 0.88
C VAL A 26 10.56 1.54 1.84
N LEU A 27 9.28 1.17 1.71
CA LEU A 27 8.67 0.06 2.43
C LEU A 27 7.97 -0.86 1.42
N GLN A 28 8.14 -2.17 1.62
CA GLN A 28 7.47 -3.16 0.78
C GLN A 28 5.94 -3.09 0.95
N PRO A 29 5.15 -3.30 -0.11
CA PRO A 29 3.70 -3.37 0.00
C PRO A 29 3.20 -4.33 1.09
N GLN A 30 3.88 -5.47 1.25
CA GLN A 30 3.56 -6.46 2.28
C GLN A 30 3.61 -5.90 3.71
N TYR A 31 4.53 -4.98 4.00
CA TYR A 31 4.62 -4.32 5.30
C TYR A 31 3.36 -3.48 5.59
N TRP A 32 2.88 -2.73 4.59
CA TRP A 32 1.66 -1.94 4.71
C TRP A 32 0.42 -2.83 4.88
N ARG A 33 0.33 -3.94 4.14
CA ARG A 33 -0.76 -4.92 4.30
C ARG A 33 -0.83 -5.44 5.73
N MET A 34 0.29 -5.92 6.26
CA MET A 34 0.37 -6.42 7.64
C MET A 34 -0.01 -5.33 8.67
N ARG A 35 0.39 -4.08 8.43
CA ARG A 35 0.02 -2.97 9.31
C ARG A 35 -1.47 -2.66 9.27
N LEU A 36 -2.08 -2.64 8.09
CA LEU A 36 -3.53 -2.42 7.92
C LEU A 36 -4.35 -3.56 8.52
N GLU A 37 -3.91 -4.82 8.38
CA GLU A 37 -4.53 -5.99 9.01
C GLU A 37 -4.50 -5.91 10.53
N ARG A 38 -3.38 -5.46 11.12
CA ARG A 38 -3.29 -5.22 12.57
C ARG A 38 -4.23 -4.13 13.07
N ILE A 39 -4.44 -3.08 12.27
CA ILE A 39 -5.41 -2.05 12.61
C ILE A 39 -6.82 -2.65 12.52
N LEU A 40 -7.12 -3.46 11.49
CA LEU A 40 -8.41 -4.17 11.35
C LEU A 40 -8.72 -5.12 12.50
N ASP A 41 -7.69 -5.73 13.09
CA ASP A 41 -7.81 -6.62 14.25
C ASP A 41 -8.14 -5.87 15.55
N ALA A 42 -8.05 -4.53 15.56
CA ALA A 42 -8.40 -3.73 16.73
C ALA A 42 -9.92 -3.77 17.00
N CYS A 43 -10.30 -4.16 18.22
CA CYS A 43 -11.69 -4.36 18.65
C CYS A 43 -12.58 -3.09 18.68
N HIS A 44 -12.02 -1.89 18.43
CA HIS A 44 -12.71 -0.61 18.59
C HIS A 44 -12.88 0.18 17.28
N LEU A 45 -12.73 -0.46 16.13
CA LEU A 45 -12.92 0.23 14.86
C LEU A 45 -14.39 0.54 14.59
N THR A 46 -14.67 1.78 14.22
CA THR A 46 -15.96 2.17 13.66
C THR A 46 -16.11 1.66 12.22
N GLU A 47 -17.34 1.62 11.72
CA GLU A 47 -17.60 1.22 10.33
C GLU A 47 -16.89 2.13 9.32
N SER A 48 -16.78 3.43 9.59
CA SER A 48 -16.04 4.39 8.76
C SER A 48 -14.54 4.12 8.73
N GLN A 49 -13.95 3.80 9.89
CA GLN A 49 -12.54 3.44 10.00
C GLN A 49 -12.27 2.13 9.26
N ARG A 50 -13.13 1.12 9.45
CA ARG A 50 -13.04 -0.17 8.75
C ARG A 50 -13.15 0.00 7.23
N ALA A 51 -14.10 0.82 6.76
CA ALA A 51 -14.27 1.14 5.34
C ALA A 51 -13.04 1.83 4.76
N THR A 52 -12.44 2.77 5.51
CA THR A 52 -11.19 3.44 5.12
C THR A 52 -10.04 2.44 4.96
N ILE A 53 -9.86 1.54 5.93
CA ILE A 53 -8.78 0.54 5.87
C ILE A 53 -9.00 -0.44 4.71
N GLN A 54 -10.24 -0.89 4.49
CA GLN A 54 -10.59 -1.73 3.35
C GLN A 54 -10.31 -1.03 2.01
N GLN A 55 -10.55 0.28 1.92
CA GLN A 55 -10.17 1.07 0.75
C GLN A 55 -8.65 1.14 0.56
N LEU A 56 -7.87 1.32 1.62
CA LEU A 56 -6.42 1.33 1.57
C LEU A 56 -5.84 -0.01 1.10
N LEU A 57 -6.39 -1.14 1.58
CA LEU A 57 -6.01 -2.47 1.11
C LEU A 57 -6.24 -2.63 -0.40
N ARG A 58 -7.40 -2.19 -0.91
CA ARG A 58 -7.67 -2.22 -2.37
C ARG A 58 -6.71 -1.35 -3.17
N GLU A 59 -6.32 -0.18 -2.67
CA GLU A 59 -5.34 0.69 -3.33
C GLU A 59 -3.95 0.05 -3.36
N LEU A 60 -3.58 -0.65 -2.28
CA LEU A 60 -2.33 -1.42 -2.20
C LEU A 60 -2.32 -2.56 -3.23
N ASP A 61 -3.41 -3.34 -3.33
CA ASP A 61 -3.55 -4.40 -4.34
C ASP A 61 -3.41 -3.86 -5.76
N ARG A 62 -4.05 -2.72 -6.06
CA ARG A 62 -3.93 -2.05 -7.36
C ARG A 62 -2.50 -1.58 -7.64
N PHE A 63 -1.80 -1.08 -6.62
CA PHE A 63 -0.41 -0.67 -6.76
C PHE A 63 0.49 -1.87 -7.05
N GLU A 64 0.33 -2.98 -6.33
CA GLU A 64 1.09 -4.21 -6.58
C GLU A 64 0.85 -4.76 -7.98
N ALA A 65 -0.41 -4.82 -8.42
CA ALA A 65 -0.75 -5.24 -9.78
C ALA A 65 -0.09 -4.36 -10.85
N LYS A 66 -0.11 -3.03 -10.67
CA LYS A 66 0.56 -2.08 -11.57
C LYS A 66 2.08 -2.20 -11.52
N SER A 67 2.66 -2.44 -10.34
CA SER A 67 4.10 -2.61 -10.14
C SER A 67 4.60 -3.90 -10.81
N LEU A 68 3.84 -4.99 -10.67
CA LEU A 68 4.14 -6.27 -11.33
C LEU A 68 4.08 -6.12 -12.86
N ALA A 69 3.02 -5.48 -13.38
CA ALA A 69 2.90 -5.19 -14.81
C ALA A 69 4.06 -4.31 -15.33
N LYS A 70 4.52 -3.34 -14.53
CA LYS A 70 5.68 -2.50 -14.88
C LYS A 70 6.99 -3.31 -14.91
N LYS A 71 7.18 -4.22 -13.95
CA LYS A 71 8.34 -5.14 -13.93
C LYS A 71 8.33 -6.08 -15.13
N GLU A 72 7.17 -6.60 -15.52
CA GLU A 72 7.03 -7.46 -16.70
C GLU A 72 7.44 -6.74 -17.98
N LYS A 73 7.02 -5.46 -18.15
CA LYS A 73 7.45 -4.63 -19.28
C LYS A 73 8.93 -4.23 -19.22
N ALA A 74 9.51 -4.10 -18.03
CA ALA A 74 10.93 -3.80 -17.86
C ALA A 74 11.82 -5.04 -18.12
N GLY A 75 11.35 -6.24 -17.76
CA GLY A 75 12.04 -7.51 -17.99
C GLY A 75 11.91 -8.05 -19.43
N LEU A 76 10.91 -7.61 -20.19
CA LEU A 76 10.73 -8.01 -21.60
C LEU A 76 11.63 -7.26 -22.60
N ARG A 77 12.51 -6.35 -22.14
CA ARG A 77 13.57 -5.76 -22.99
C ARG A 77 14.84 -6.60 -22.95
N ILE A 78 14.78 -7.84 -23.43
CA ILE A 78 15.98 -8.51 -23.96
C ILE A 78 15.90 -8.38 -25.48
N PRO A 79 16.69 -7.49 -26.13
CA PRO A 79 16.89 -7.60 -27.57
C PRO A 79 17.78 -8.83 -27.79
N ALA A 80 17.24 -9.83 -28.49
CA ALA A 80 18.05 -10.93 -29.02
C ALA A 80 18.92 -10.42 -30.18
N PRO A 81 20.14 -10.98 -30.36
CA PRO A 81 21.14 -10.54 -31.34
C PRO A 81 20.72 -10.77 -32.79
#